data_AF-A0A0F2SF93-F1
#
_entry.id   AF-A0A0F2SF93-F1
#
_cell.length_a   1.000
_cell.length_b   1.000
_cell.length_c   1.000
_cell.angle_alpha   90.00
_cell.angle_beta   90.00
_cell.angle_gamma   90.00
#
_symmetry.space_group_name_H-M   'P 1'
#
loop_
_entity.id
_entity.type
_entity.pdbx_description
1 polymer ?
#
loop_
_entity_poly.entity_id
_entity_poly.type
_entity_poly.pdbx_seq_one_letter_code
_entity_poly.pdbx_strand_id
1 'polypeptide(L)' 'MAGSYDMVIEMGTTKACSSCKWGNADFVNPLRGNCVGAKNHMGGIWKRMIQDYYNCTCGKYEEGDVNFREHV' A
#
# COMPACT_ATOMS: atom_id res chain seq x y z
N MET A 1 9.07 -14.17 -10.81
CA MET A 1 8.18 -14.04 -9.64
C MET A 1 8.22 -12.57 -9.24
N ALA A 2 7.11 -11.86 -9.41
CA ALA A 2 7.00 -10.47 -8.95
C ALA A 2 7.21 -10.47 -7.42
N GLY A 3 8.05 -9.57 -6.92
CA GLY A 3 8.33 -9.44 -5.50
C GLY A 3 7.04 -9.17 -4.72
N SER A 4 7.02 -9.49 -3.43
CA SER A 4 5.80 -9.36 -2.61
C SER A 4 5.21 -7.93 -2.55
N TYR A 5 5.98 -6.93 -2.99
CA TYR A 5 5.62 -5.50 -3.02
C TYR A 5 5.49 -4.94 -4.45
N ASP A 6 5.50 -5.79 -5.47
CA ASP A 6 5.27 -5.37 -6.85
C ASP A 6 3.79 -5.01 -7.00
N MET A 7 3.53 -3.71 -7.03
CA MET A 7 2.20 -3.15 -7.17
C MET A 7 1.71 -3.32 -8.59
N VAL A 8 0.49 -3.85 -8.73
CA VAL A 8 -0.17 -4.08 -10.01
C VAL A 8 -1.53 -3.38 -10.02
N ILE A 9 -1.89 -2.81 -11.16
CA ILE A 9 -3.24 -2.29 -11.39
C ILE A 9 -4.12 -3.46 -11.78
N GLU A 10 -5.16 -3.69 -10.98
CA GLU A 10 -6.18 -4.72 -11.15
C GLU A 10 -7.56 -4.07 -10.95
N MET A 11 -8.20 -3.69 -12.06
CA MET A 11 -9.47 -2.96 -12.05
C MET A 11 -10.57 -3.74 -11.32
N GLY A 12 -11.23 -3.09 -10.37
CA GLY A 12 -12.32 -3.72 -9.59
C GLY A 12 -11.86 -4.79 -8.59
N THR A 13 -10.56 -4.83 -8.28
CA THR A 13 -10.04 -5.77 -7.29
C THR A 13 -10.69 -5.58 -5.92
N THR A 14 -11.06 -6.69 -5.27
CA THR A 14 -11.53 -6.67 -3.87
C THR A 14 -10.41 -6.42 -2.86
N LYS A 15 -9.15 -6.37 -3.32
CA LYS A 15 -7.94 -6.24 -2.49
C LYS A 15 -7.22 -4.91 -2.74
N ALA A 16 -7.99 -3.84 -2.91
CA ALA A 16 -7.47 -2.53 -3.24
C ALA A 16 -6.56 -1.97 -2.12
N CYS A 17 -5.57 -1.17 -2.50
CA CYS A 17 -4.73 -0.48 -1.53
C CYS A 17 -5.52 0.41 -0.56
N SER A 18 -6.68 0.91 -0.97
CA SER A 18 -7.58 1.71 -0.13
C SER A 18 -8.13 0.98 1.09
N SER A 19 -8.19 -0.35 1.08
CA SER A 19 -8.59 -1.18 2.22
C SER A 19 -7.44 -1.98 2.83
N CYS A 20 -6.22 -1.78 2.32
CA CYS A 20 -5.03 -2.46 2.80
C CYS A 20 -4.44 -1.69 3.99
N LYS A 21 -4.10 -2.38 5.07
CA LYS A 21 -3.53 -1.75 6.27
C LYS A 21 -2.19 -1.05 6.04
N TRP A 22 -1.51 -1.37 4.94
CA TRP A 22 -0.26 -0.73 4.53
C TRP A 22 -0.44 0.48 3.63
N GLY A 23 -1.65 0.70 3.11
CA GLY A 23 -1.99 1.80 2.21
C GLY A 23 -2.33 3.06 2.99
N ASN A 24 -1.84 4.20 2.50
CA ASN A 24 -2.27 5.51 2.96
C ASN A 24 -2.63 6.34 1.74
N ALA A 25 -3.76 7.06 1.79
CA ALA A 25 -4.06 8.05 0.77
C ALA A 25 -2.95 9.12 0.73
N ASP A 26 -2.63 9.60 -0.47
CA ASP A 26 -1.72 10.73 -0.60
C ASP A 26 -2.40 12.01 -0.08
N PHE A 27 -1.63 12.86 0.61
CA PHE A 27 -2.16 14.06 1.27
C PHE A 27 -2.53 15.18 0.29
N VAL A 28 -2.02 15.14 -0.95
CA VAL A 28 -2.33 16.11 -2.01
C VAL A 28 -3.41 15.58 -2.93
N ASN A 29 -3.28 14.30 -3.36
CA ASN A 29 -4.22 13.67 -4.26
C ASN A 29 -4.73 12.32 -3.70
N PRO A 30 -5.93 12.27 -3.12
CA PRO A 30 -6.45 11.05 -2.48
C PRO A 30 -6.78 9.92 -3.48
N LEU A 31 -6.70 10.16 -4.79
CA LEU A 31 -6.78 9.11 -5.82
C LEU A 31 -5.48 8.30 -5.93
N ARG A 32 -4.40 8.79 -5.32
CA ARG A 32 -3.09 8.13 -5.20
C ARG A 32 -2.83 7.75 -3.74
N GLY A 33 -1.75 7.03 -3.52
CA GLY A 33 -1.37 6.65 -2.17
C GLY A 33 0.11 6.36 -1.97
N ASN A 34 0.44 6.03 -0.73
CA ASN A 34 1.76 5.63 -0.28
C ASN A 34 1.63 4.28 0.44
N CYS A 35 2.28 3.24 -0.07
CA CYS A 35 2.40 1.96 0.61
C CYS A 35 3.61 1.97 1.56
N VAL A 36 3.39 1.57 2.82
CA VAL A 36 4.41 1.48 3.88
C VAL A 36 4.78 0.04 4.25
N GLY A 37 4.28 -0.96 3.50
CA GLY A 37 4.50 -2.38 3.80
C GLY A 37 5.94 -2.86 3.57
N ALA A 38 6.73 -2.12 2.78
CA ALA A 38 8.12 -2.45 2.51
C ALA A 38 9.04 -1.90 3.63
N LYS A 39 9.46 -2.80 4.52
CA LYS A 39 10.37 -2.52 5.65
C LYS A 39 11.67 -3.28 5.48
N ASN A 40 12.81 -2.62 5.72
CA ASN A 40 14.11 -3.31 5.76
C ASN A 40 14.32 -4.01 7.11
N HIS A 41 15.39 -4.79 7.25
CA HIS A 41 15.71 -5.53 8.48
C HIS A 41 15.99 -4.65 9.71
N MET A 42 16.20 -3.34 9.51
CA MET A 42 16.41 -2.35 10.57
C MET A 42 15.12 -1.57 10.90
N GLY A 43 13.98 -1.90 10.28
CA GLY A 43 12.70 -1.22 10.47
C GLY A 43 12.49 0.02 9.60
N GLY A 44 13.45 0.38 8.75
CA GLY A 44 13.32 1.51 7.81
C GLY A 44 12.25 1.25 6.76
N ILE A 45 11.33 2.21 6.60
CA ILE A 45 10.21 2.15 5.66
C ILE A 45 10.63 2.73 4.32
N TRP A 46 10.57 1.93 3.26
CA TRP A 46 10.77 2.40 1.89
C TRP A 46 9.43 2.55 1.18
N LYS A 47 8.87 3.75 1.24
CA LYS A 47 7.56 4.05 0.64
C LYS A 47 7.52 3.67 -0.85
N ARG A 48 6.36 3.17 -1.28
CA ARG A 48 6.04 2.92 -2.69
C ARG A 48 4.84 3.77 -3.08
N MET A 49 4.94 4.47 -4.21
CA MET A 49 3.85 5.30 -4.72
C MET A 49 2.77 4.44 -5.37
N ILE A 50 1.55 4.48 -4.83
CA ILE A 50 0.37 3.85 -5.39
C ILE A 50 -0.25 4.82 -6.42
N GLN A 51 -0.30 4.40 -7.68
CA GLN A 51 -0.77 5.24 -8.79
C GLN A 51 -2.30 5.36 -8.85
N ASP A 52 -3.01 4.29 -8.48
CA ASP A 52 -4.47 4.24 -8.38
C ASP A 52 -4.82 3.58 -7.04
N TYR A 53 -5.29 4.36 -6.08
CA TYR A 53 -5.50 3.88 -4.73
C TYR A 53 -6.63 2.85 -4.62
N TYR A 54 -7.58 2.87 -5.57
CA TYR A 54 -8.79 2.06 -5.54
C TYR A 54 -8.70 0.82 -6.44
N ASN A 55 -7.76 0.76 -7.37
CA ASN A 55 -7.58 -0.39 -8.28
C ASN A 55 -6.18 -1.00 -8.25
N CYS A 56 -5.32 -0.62 -7.31
CA CYS A 56 -3.98 -1.19 -7.18
C CYS A 56 -3.94 -2.25 -6.07
N THR A 57 -3.20 -3.34 -6.28
CA THR A 57 -2.99 -4.40 -5.28
C THR A 57 -1.59 -5.03 -5.38
N CYS A 58 -1.25 -5.93 -4.46
CA CYS A 58 -0.02 -6.72 -4.49
C CYS A 58 -0.16 -8.00 -3.66
N GLY A 59 0.86 -8.88 -3.71
CA GLY A 59 0.89 -10.13 -2.94
C GLY A 59 0.97 -9.97 -1.40
N LYS A 60 1.14 -8.75 -0.89
CA LYS A 60 1.18 -8.41 0.55
C LYS A 60 -0.11 -7.78 1.08
N TYR A 61 -1.18 -7.77 0.29
CA TYR A 61 -2.47 -7.25 0.74
C TYR A 61 -2.89 -7.89 2.07
N GLU A 62 -3.25 -7.04 3.02
CA GLU A 62 -3.85 -7.42 4.28
C GLU A 62 -4.88 -6.36 4.64
N GLU A 63 -6.13 -6.77 4.81
CA GLU A 63 -7.24 -5.87 5.10
C GLU A 63 -7.06 -5.19 6.48
N GLY A 64 -7.46 -3.93 6.56
CA GLY A 64 -7.58 -3.19 7.81
C GLY A 64 -6.83 -1.87 7.80
N ASP A 65 -6.53 -1.36 9.00
CA ASP A 65 -5.78 -0.14 9.23
C ASP A 65 -4.65 -0.41 10.21
N VAL A 66 -3.44 0.10 9.94
CA VAL A 66 -2.36 0.07 10.93
C VAL A 66 -2.61 1.13 12.02
N ASN A 67 -2.18 0.86 13.25
CA ASN A 67 -2.24 1.85 14.31
C ASN A 67 -1.35 3.06 13.94
N PHE A 68 -1.69 4.28 14.37
CA PHE A 68 -0.86 5.46 14.13
C PHE A 68 0.58 5.31 14.66
N ARG A 69 0.82 4.44 15.65
CA ARG A 69 2.17 4.10 16.15
C ARG A 69 3.01 3.25 15.18
N GLU A 70 2.37 2.59 14.24
CA GLU A 70 3.03 1.80 13.19
C GLU A 70 3.08 2.52 11.85
N HIS A 71 2.49 3.73 11.80
CA HIS A 71 2.73 4.71 10.75
C HIS A 71 4.12 5.36 10.95
N VAL A 72 4.61 6.00 9.89
CA VAL A 72 5.98 6.53 9.75
C VAL A 72 6.36 7.52 10.85
#